data_AF-A0A6V2DIY2-F1
#
_entry.id   AF-A0A6V2DIY2-F1
#
_cell.length_a   1.000
_cell.length_b   1.000
_cell.length_c   1.000
_cell.angle_alpha   90.00
_cell.angle_beta   90.00
_cell.angle_gamma   90.00
#
_symmetry.space_group_name_H-M   'P 1'
#
loop_
_entity.id
_entity.type
_entity.pdbx_description
1 polymer ?
#
loop_
_entity_poly.entity_id
_entity_poly.type
_entity_poly.pdbx_seq_one_letter_code
_entity_poly.pdbx_strand_id
1 'polypeptide(L)'
;MQNDIASKFFDLKEMEDKENACTDIYLSPDTTVLVGETNGPIPKDAKGTWIVSEDGTSFTMKILRTYDSGKDVVTDDDSISSSGDFTFHVERTFTGEVSKTEGGTLKIEGSMHNIDSSLGDMEVGFFTMVDTSDDRFG
;
A
#
# COMPACT_ATOMS: atom_id res chain seq x y z
N MET A 1 -13.13 14.47 -11.05
CA MET A 1 -12.16 13.37 -11.12
C MET A 1 -11.30 13.25 -9.87
N GLN A 2 -10.48 14.24 -9.46
CA GLN A 2 -9.87 14.19 -8.11
C GLN A 2 -10.93 14.04 -7.00
N ASN A 3 -12.04 14.78 -7.12
CA ASN A 3 -13.20 14.66 -6.22
C ASN A 3 -13.93 13.31 -6.31
N ASP A 4 -13.74 12.55 -7.38
CA ASP A 4 -14.42 11.26 -7.57
C ASP A 4 -13.63 10.12 -6.91
N ILE A 5 -12.33 10.31 -6.65
CA ILE A 5 -11.44 9.33 -6.02
C ILE A 5 -11.21 9.67 -4.54
N ALA A 6 -11.17 10.96 -4.21
CA ALA A 6 -11.05 11.42 -2.83
C ALA A 6 -12.24 10.99 -1.96
N SER A 7 -11.98 10.83 -0.66
CA SER A 7 -12.94 10.40 0.35
C SER A 7 -13.55 9.02 0.12
N LYS A 8 -12.80 8.11 -0.50
CA LYS A 8 -13.25 6.74 -0.78
C LYS A 8 -12.38 5.70 -0.11
N PHE A 9 -13.02 4.60 0.22
CA PHE A 9 -12.35 3.37 0.67
C PHE A 9 -12.12 2.46 -0.54
N PHE A 10 -10.95 1.84 -0.56
CA PHE A 10 -10.60 0.86 -1.57
C PHE A 10 -10.00 -0.37 -0.91
N ASP A 11 -10.25 -1.51 -1.55
CA ASP A 11 -9.50 -2.74 -1.30
C ASP A 11 -8.30 -2.74 -2.26
N LEU A 12 -7.10 -2.51 -1.73
CA LEU A 12 -5.85 -2.61 -2.46
C LEU A 12 -5.37 -4.05 -2.48
N LYS A 13 -5.39 -4.68 -3.64
CA LYS A 13 -4.79 -5.99 -3.89
C LYS A 13 -3.39 -5.82 -4.47
N GLU A 14 -2.39 -6.27 -3.74
CA GLU A 14 -0.97 -6.27 -4.10
C GLU A 14 -0.59 -7.68 -4.57
N MET A 15 -0.01 -7.77 -5.77
CA MET A 15 0.46 -9.02 -6.38
C MET A 15 1.98 -8.89 -6.61
N GLU A 16 2.76 -9.01 -5.53
CA GLU A 16 4.22 -8.90 -5.52
C GLU A 16 4.82 -10.31 -5.65
N ASP A 17 5.55 -10.58 -6.73
CA ASP A 17 6.11 -11.90 -7.04
C ASP A 17 5.08 -13.06 -7.01
N LYS A 18 5.19 -13.96 -6.01
CA LYS A 18 4.28 -15.10 -5.78
C LYS A 18 3.36 -14.87 -4.58
N GLU A 19 3.52 -13.74 -3.91
CA GLU A 19 2.77 -13.38 -2.72
C GLU A 19 1.62 -12.44 -3.10
N ASN A 20 0.51 -12.53 -2.37
CA ASN A 20 -0.61 -11.64 -2.54
C ASN A 20 -1.03 -11.07 -1.20
N ALA A 21 -1.29 -9.77 -1.16
CA ALA A 21 -1.86 -9.11 0.00
C ALA A 21 -3.08 -8.29 -0.40
N CYS A 22 -4.08 -8.23 0.47
CA CYS A 22 -5.19 -7.30 0.40
C CYS A 22 -5.08 -6.36 1.59
N THR A 23 -5.13 -5.06 1.31
CA THR A 23 -5.00 -4.00 2.29
C THR A 23 -6.14 -3.00 2.11
N ASP A 24 -6.83 -2.67 3.19
CA ASP A 24 -7.80 -1.59 3.22
C ASP A 24 -7.08 -0.25 3.11
N ILE A 25 -7.53 0.63 2.23
CA ILE A 25 -6.99 1.99 2.13
C ILE A 25 -8.09 3.03 1.99
N TYR A 26 -7.85 4.20 2.55
CA TYR A 26 -8.68 5.38 2.37
C TYR A 26 -7.87 6.51 1.75
N LEU A 27 -8.39 7.06 0.64
CA LEU A 27 -7.77 8.17 -0.06
C LEU A 27 -8.35 9.50 0.43
N SER A 28 -7.62 10.18 1.31
CA SER A 28 -8.06 11.43 1.92
C SER A 28 -8.06 12.59 0.92
N PRO A 29 -8.97 13.57 1.05
CA PRO A 29 -9.00 14.78 0.21
C PRO A 29 -7.72 15.63 0.24
N ASP A 30 -6.94 15.53 1.32
CA ASP A 30 -5.68 16.24 1.52
C ASP A 30 -4.47 15.52 0.88
N THR A 31 -4.74 14.60 -0.05
CA THR A 31 -3.76 13.78 -0.79
C THR A 31 -2.96 12.80 0.07
N THR A 32 -3.38 12.55 1.30
CA THR A 32 -2.82 11.49 2.16
C THR A 32 -3.54 10.16 1.98
N VAL A 33 -2.85 9.06 2.30
CA VAL A 33 -3.41 7.70 2.33
C VAL A 33 -3.46 7.23 3.78
N LEU A 34 -4.64 6.81 4.22
CA LEU A 34 -4.78 6.07 5.48
C LEU A 34 -4.79 4.57 5.15
N VAL A 35 -3.86 3.85 5.77
CA VAL A 35 -3.74 2.39 5.60
C VAL A 35 -4.47 1.71 6.75
N GLY A 36 -5.41 0.83 6.41
CA GLY A 36 -6.21 0.05 7.32
C GLY A 36 -5.67 -1.36 7.53
N GLU A 37 -6.60 -2.32 7.71
CA GLU A 37 -6.26 -3.73 7.92
C GLU A 37 -5.62 -4.35 6.68
N THR A 38 -4.74 -5.31 6.89
CA THR A 38 -4.10 -6.09 5.81
C THR A 38 -4.07 -7.57 6.19
N ASN A 39 -4.20 -8.44 5.18
CA ASN A 39 -3.96 -9.88 5.35
C ASN A 39 -2.50 -10.28 5.06
N GLY A 40 -1.65 -9.31 4.69
CA GLY A 40 -0.21 -9.48 4.53
C GLY A 40 0.58 -9.21 5.82
N PRO A 41 1.89 -8.95 5.73
CA PRO A 41 2.70 -8.53 6.86
C PRO A 41 2.14 -7.26 7.51
N ILE A 42 1.87 -7.33 8.82
CA ILE A 42 1.30 -6.20 9.58
C ILE A 42 2.41 -5.17 9.85
N PRO A 43 2.30 -3.94 9.31
CA PRO A 43 3.25 -2.89 9.62
C PRO A 43 3.03 -2.33 11.02
N LYS A 44 4.12 -1.85 11.63
CA LYS A 44 4.07 -1.06 12.86
C LYS A 44 3.46 0.33 12.62
N ASP A 45 3.82 0.92 11.49
CA ASP A 45 3.35 2.24 11.05
C ASP A 45 3.29 2.27 9.53
N ALA A 46 2.38 3.09 9.00
CA ALA A 46 2.25 3.28 7.56
C ALA A 46 1.81 4.72 7.25
N LYS A 47 2.44 5.30 6.23
CA LYS A 47 2.07 6.61 5.69
C LYS A 47 2.12 6.59 4.18
N GLY A 48 1.26 7.36 3.55
CA GLY A 48 1.27 7.45 2.10
C GLY A 48 0.67 8.73 1.56
N THR A 49 0.91 8.94 0.27
CA THR A 49 0.32 10.03 -0.50
C THR A 49 -0.21 9.51 -1.81
N TRP A 50 -1.17 10.21 -2.39
CA TRP A 50 -1.75 9.87 -3.68
C TRP A 50 -2.00 11.11 -4.52
N ILE A 51 -1.94 10.95 -5.83
CA ILE A 51 -2.29 11.95 -6.82
C ILE A 51 -3.01 11.29 -7.99
N VAL A 52 -3.81 12.07 -8.69
CA VAL A 52 -4.37 11.72 -9.99
C VAL A 52 -4.07 12.85 -10.96
N SER A 53 -3.84 12.53 -12.23
CA SER A 53 -3.67 13.52 -13.29
C SER A 53 -4.91 14.41 -13.44
N GLU A 54 -4.74 15.58 -14.05
CA GLU A 54 -5.82 16.56 -14.24
C GLU A 54 -6.98 15.99 -15.07
N ASP A 55 -6.68 15.13 -16.05
CA ASP A 55 -7.65 14.41 -16.86
C ASP A 55 -8.26 13.19 -16.16
N GLY A 56 -7.84 12.89 -14.93
CA GLY A 56 -8.37 11.83 -14.08
C GLY A 56 -8.04 10.41 -14.52
N THR A 57 -7.16 10.23 -15.51
CA THR A 57 -6.86 8.91 -16.09
C THR A 57 -5.70 8.21 -15.41
N SER A 58 -4.68 8.96 -14.98
CA SER A 58 -3.44 8.43 -14.45
C SER A 58 -3.40 8.61 -12.94
N PHE A 59 -3.15 7.52 -12.21
CA PHE A 59 -3.07 7.49 -10.76
C PHE A 59 -1.64 7.20 -10.31
N THR A 60 -1.21 7.87 -9.25
CA THR A 60 0.04 7.52 -8.57
C THR A 60 -0.17 7.57 -7.07
N MET A 61 0.28 6.53 -6.37
CA MET A 61 0.26 6.45 -4.92
C MET A 61 1.61 5.99 -4.41
N LYS A 62 2.01 6.48 -3.23
CA LYS A 62 3.20 6.01 -2.52
C LYS A 62 2.80 5.60 -1.12
N ILE A 63 3.27 4.43 -0.68
CA ILE A 63 3.09 3.97 0.70
C ILE A 63 4.46 3.58 1.25
N LEU A 64 4.82 4.19 2.37
CA LEU A 64 5.94 3.77 3.22
C LEU A 64 5.38 2.99 4.40
N ARG A 65 5.78 1.73 4.52
CA ARG A 65 5.45 0.86 5.66
C ARG A 65 6.69 0.62 6.51
N THR A 66 6.54 0.75 7.82
CA THR A 66 7.59 0.48 8.80
C THR A 66 7.30 -0.85 9.49
N TYR A 67 8.30 -1.72 9.56
CA TYR A 67 8.20 -3.02 10.20
C TYR A 67 9.29 -3.15 11.27
N ASP A 68 8.94 -3.80 12.38
CA ASP A 68 9.93 -4.27 13.35
C ASP A 68 10.24 -5.74 13.08
N SER A 69 11.51 -6.11 13.20
CA SER A 69 11.97 -7.50 13.17
C SER A 69 13.10 -7.70 14.16
N GLY A 70 13.28 -8.93 14.61
CA GLY A 70 14.10 -9.28 15.76
C GLY A 70 13.30 -10.17 16.71
N LYS A 71 13.92 -11.24 17.20
CA LYS A 71 13.41 -11.99 18.35
C LYS A 71 14.43 -11.80 19.45
N ASP A 72 13.97 -11.52 20.66
CA ASP A 72 14.75 -11.84 21.85
C ASP A 72 15.06 -13.34 21.81
N VAL A 73 16.31 -13.69 21.53
CA VAL A 73 16.80 -15.06 21.74
C VAL A 73 17.17 -15.15 23.20
N VAL A 74 16.25 -15.68 24.01
CA VAL A 74 16.56 -16.14 25.37
C VAL A 74 17.44 -17.38 25.21
N THR A 75 18.71 -17.26 25.58
CA THR A 75 19.62 -18.42 25.63
C THR A 75 19.47 -19.12 26.98
N ASP A 76 19.84 -20.41 27.05
CA ASP A 76 19.68 -21.27 28.24
C ASP A 76 20.46 -20.81 29.49
N ASP A 77 21.23 -19.71 29.43
CA ASP A 77 22.00 -19.17 30.56
C ASP A 77 21.48 -17.84 31.15
N ASP A 78 20.25 -17.41 30.81
CA ASP A 78 19.68 -16.09 31.14
C ASP A 78 20.44 -14.90 30.51
N SER A 79 21.42 -15.13 29.63
CA SER A 79 21.96 -14.06 28.78
C SER A 79 21.06 -13.81 27.57
N ILE A 80 20.63 -12.55 27.45
CA ILE A 80 19.98 -12.03 26.25
C ILE A 80 21.08 -11.84 25.22
N SER A 81 21.21 -12.77 24.27
CA SER A 81 21.95 -12.48 23.04
C SER A 81 21.05 -11.58 22.20
N SER A 82 21.29 -10.27 22.24
CA SER A 82 20.59 -9.28 21.43
C SER A 82 20.98 -9.48 19.97
N SER A 83 20.38 -10.46 19.32
CA SER A 83 20.33 -10.56 17.86
C SER A 83 19.35 -9.48 17.44
N GLY A 84 19.86 -8.25 17.39
CA GLY A 84 19.15 -7.04 17.78
C GLY A 84 17.87 -6.75 17.01
N ASP A 85 16.91 -6.19 17.74
CA ASP A 85 15.75 -5.53 17.17
C ASP A 85 16.20 -4.53 16.12
N PHE A 86 15.71 -4.69 14.89
CA PHE A 86 15.93 -3.75 13.82
C PHE A 86 14.60 -3.36 13.18
N THR A 87 14.44 -2.07 12.95
CA THR A 87 13.32 -1.51 12.20
C THR A 87 13.75 -1.35 10.76
N PHE A 88 12.91 -1.78 9.83
CA PHE A 88 13.13 -1.58 8.39
C PHE A 88 11.90 -0.96 7.74
N HIS A 89 12.12 -0.35 6.58
CA HIS A 89 11.12 0.40 5.85
C HIS A 89 10.96 -0.18 4.45
N VAL A 90 9.72 -0.28 3.99
CA VAL A 90 9.37 -0.70 2.64
C VAL A 90 8.56 0.42 2.01
N GLU A 91 9.13 1.08 1.02
CA GLU A 91 8.40 2.02 0.17
C GLU A 91 7.97 1.31 -1.12
N ARG A 92 6.72 1.55 -1.52
CA ARG A 92 6.18 1.12 -2.81
C ARG A 92 5.53 2.31 -3.49
N THR A 93 5.83 2.47 -4.78
CA THR A 93 5.14 3.41 -5.67
C THR A 93 4.19 2.63 -6.57
N PHE A 94 2.93 3.02 -6.60
CA PHE A 94 1.86 2.40 -7.37
C PHE A 94 1.50 3.35 -8.49
N THR A 95 1.62 2.90 -9.74
CA THR A 95 1.27 3.70 -10.93
C THR A 95 0.28 2.92 -11.77
N GLY A 96 -0.85 3.54 -12.10
CA GLY A 96 -1.91 2.85 -12.82
C GLY A 96 -2.93 3.77 -13.48
N GLU A 97 -3.92 3.15 -14.10
CA GLU A 97 -5.01 3.83 -14.80
C GLU A 97 -6.31 3.72 -14.03
N VAL A 98 -7.06 4.82 -14.01
CA VAL A 98 -8.40 4.90 -13.40
C VAL A 98 -9.44 4.50 -14.44
N SER A 99 -10.31 3.57 -14.07
CA SER A 99 -11.43 3.12 -14.90
C SER A 99 -12.70 2.96 -14.06
N LYS A 100 -13.83 2.74 -14.74
CA LYS A 100 -15.09 2.36 -14.11
C LYS A 100 -15.59 1.05 -14.69
N THR A 101 -16.12 0.19 -13.85
CA THR A 101 -16.82 -1.03 -14.29
C THR A 101 -18.17 -0.66 -14.93
N GLU A 102 -18.82 -1.62 -15.59
CA GLU A 102 -20.18 -1.43 -16.13
C GLU A 102 -21.21 -1.04 -15.04
N GLY A 103 -20.95 -1.37 -13.77
CA GLY A 103 -21.76 -0.99 -12.61
C GLY A 103 -21.41 0.39 -12.01
N GLY A 104 -20.45 1.11 -12.57
CA GLY A 104 -20.02 2.43 -12.08
C GLY A 104 -19.00 2.40 -10.95
N THR A 105 -18.61 1.22 -10.45
CA THR A 105 -17.55 1.06 -9.44
C THR A 105 -16.22 1.53 -9.99
N LEU A 106 -15.53 2.39 -9.23
CA LEU A 106 -14.19 2.84 -9.58
C LEU A 106 -13.19 1.69 -9.40
N LYS A 107 -12.30 1.55 -10.38
CA LYS A 107 -11.24 0.55 -10.37
C LYS A 107 -9.94 1.20 -10.83
N ILE A 108 -8.84 0.91 -10.14
CA ILE A 108 -7.50 1.37 -10.53
C ILE A 108 -6.62 0.14 -10.69
N GLU A 109 -5.91 0.04 -11.80
CA GLU A 109 -5.02 -1.08 -12.10
C GLU A 109 -3.69 -0.59 -12.62
N GLY A 110 -2.60 -1.27 -12.25
CA GLY A 110 -1.28 -0.90 -12.71
C GLY A 110 -0.16 -1.70 -12.07
N SER A 111 1.02 -1.10 -12.05
CA SER A 111 2.26 -1.69 -11.58
C SER A 111 2.69 -1.10 -10.24
N MET A 112 3.44 -1.91 -9.48
CA MET A 112 4.11 -1.51 -8.25
C MET A 112 5.60 -1.43 -8.51
N HIS A 113 6.23 -0.40 -7.96
CA HIS A 113 7.61 -0.06 -8.19
C HIS A 113 8.35 0.12 -6.86
N ASN A 114 9.58 -0.38 -6.82
CA ASN A 114 10.58 -0.04 -5.82
C ASN A 114 11.57 0.93 -6.45
N ILE A 115 11.56 2.18 -5.98
CA ILE A 115 12.41 3.25 -6.50
C ILE A 115 13.54 3.49 -5.51
N ASP A 116 14.74 3.05 -5.87
CA ASP A 116 15.93 3.23 -5.06
C ASP A 116 16.96 4.12 -5.78
N SER A 117 17.63 4.98 -5.04
CA SER A 117 18.60 5.93 -5.61
C SER A 117 19.84 5.25 -6.22
N SER A 118 20.16 4.02 -5.80
CA SER A 118 21.32 3.25 -6.25
C SER A 118 20.97 2.18 -7.27
N LEU A 119 19.81 1.52 -7.13
CA LEU A 119 19.37 0.44 -8.01
C LEU A 119 18.43 0.93 -9.14
N GLY A 120 17.90 2.14 -9.03
CA GLY A 120 16.97 2.71 -9.99
C GLY A 120 15.51 2.33 -9.72
N ASP A 121 14.68 2.45 -10.75
CA ASP A 121 13.27 2.10 -10.72
C ASP A 121 13.10 0.64 -11.16
N MET A 122 12.53 -0.19 -10.27
CA MET A 122 12.27 -1.60 -10.52
C MET A 122 10.79 -1.89 -10.32
N GLU A 123 10.15 -2.43 -11.36
CA GLU A 123 8.82 -3.04 -11.23
C GLU A 123 8.94 -4.30 -10.36
N VAL A 124 8.11 -4.39 -9.32
CA VAL A 124 8.08 -5.50 -8.35
C VAL A 124 6.77 -6.27 -8.37
N GLY A 125 5.77 -5.81 -9.11
CA GLY A 125 4.50 -6.52 -9.26
C GLY A 125 3.39 -5.64 -9.80
N PHE A 126 2.16 -6.12 -9.61
CA PHE A 126 0.94 -5.46 -10.07
C PHE A 126 0.00 -5.17 -8.90
N PHE A 127 -0.90 -4.22 -9.10
CA PHE A 127 -1.96 -3.97 -8.13
C PHE A 127 -3.31 -3.75 -8.79
N THR A 128 -4.34 -3.95 -8.00
CA THR A 128 -5.71 -3.53 -8.31
C THR A 128 -6.30 -2.86 -7.08
N MET A 129 -6.97 -1.73 -7.26
CA MET A 129 -7.83 -1.11 -6.24
C MET A 129 -9.26 -1.12 -6.74
N VAL A 130 -10.19 -1.52 -5.88
CA VAL A 130 -11.63 -1.49 -6.15
C VAL A 130 -12.29 -0.64 -5.07
N ASP A 131 -13.13 0.31 -5.48
CA ASP A 131 -13.91 1.14 -4.56
C ASP A 131 -14.91 0.28 -3.79
N THR A 132 -14.76 0.26 -2.46
CA THR A 132 -15.59 -0.48 -1.50
C THR A 132 -16.36 0.46 -0.57
N SER A 133 -16.49 1.74 -0.94
CA SER A 133 -17.14 2.75 -0.10
C SER A 133 -18.59 2.39 0.22
N ASP A 134 -19.33 1.83 -0.74
CA ASP A 134 -20.74 1.47 -0.57
C ASP A 134 -20.91 0.24 0.35
N ASP A 135 -19.94 -0.67 0.38
CA ASP A 135 -19.98 -1.89 1.20
C ASP A 135 -19.77 -1.59 2.70
N ARG A 136 -19.18 -0.43 3.02
CA ARG A 136 -18.89 -0.01 4.41
C ARG A 136 -20.04 0.73 5.11
N PHE A 137 -21.11 1.06 4.39
CA PHE A 137 -22.31 1.72 4.94
C PHE A 137 -23.58 0.85 4.84
N GLY A 138 -23.42 -0.46 4.59
CA GLY A 138 -24.50 -1.46 4.61
C GLY A 138 -24.95 -1.88 6.01
#